data_AF-A0A3D0NK28-F1
#
_entry.id   AF-A0A3D0NK28-F1
#
_cell.length_a   1.000
_cell.length_b   1.000
_cell.length_c   1.000
_cell.angle_alpha   90.00
_cell.angle_beta   90.00
_cell.angle_gamma   90.00
#
_symmetry.space_group_name_H-M   'P 1'
#
loop_
_entity.id
_entity.type
_entity.pdbx_description
1 polymer ?
#
loop_
_entity_poly.entity_id
_entity_poly.type
_entity_poly.pdbx_seq_one_letter_code
_entity_poly.pdbx_strand_id
1 'polypeptide(L)'
;MAKVILANNWFAPNRGGFGGQRFRKSPDGDPVDIPNRLLKYLPKTAKIVDEDYVAPHVIAAKQQEAKDLDEFRAMDDETTKVLEKAGIIDTKYNPFVGKEATADADVEDPAEEAKISQRAQDADAARKKRAEFRKAQEAERNASNKD
;
A
#
# COMPACT_ATOMS: atom_id res chain seq x y z
N MET A 1 23.04 -3.62 6.96
CA MET A 1 23.00 -3.81 5.51
C MET A 1 22.87 -2.42 4.92
N ALA A 2 23.59 -2.11 3.85
CA ALA A 2 23.51 -0.79 3.22
C ALA A 2 22.80 -0.93 1.87
N LYS A 3 21.99 0.07 1.53
CA LYS A 3 21.32 0.19 0.25
C LYS A 3 22.29 0.80 -0.76
N VAL A 4 22.54 0.10 -1.86
CA VAL A 4 23.52 0.51 -2.86
C VAL A 4 22.94 0.39 -4.25
N ILE A 5 23.08 1.45 -5.04
CA ILE A 5 22.73 1.44 -6.47
C ILE A 5 23.98 1.00 -7.25
N LEU A 6 23.85 -0.11 -7.97
CA LEU A 6 24.89 -0.69 -8.82
C LEU A 6 24.59 -0.42 -10.31
N ALA A 7 25.46 0.35 -10.98
CA ALA A 7 25.31 0.62 -12.42
C ALA A 7 25.54 -0.62 -13.30
N ASN A 8 26.38 -1.56 -12.86
CA ASN A 8 26.74 -2.77 -13.58
C ASN A 8 26.69 -3.99 -12.65
N ASN A 9 26.62 -5.19 -13.23
CA ASN A 9 26.80 -6.42 -12.46
C ASN A 9 28.16 -6.38 -11.77
N TRP A 10 28.16 -6.62 -10.47
CA TRP A 10 29.36 -6.53 -9.66
C TRP A 10 29.60 -7.82 -8.89
N PHE A 11 30.87 -8.16 -8.69
CA PHE A 11 31.29 -9.34 -7.95
C PHE A 11 32.09 -8.91 -6.74
N ALA A 12 31.59 -9.23 -5.55
CA ALA A 12 32.27 -8.93 -4.31
C ALA A 12 33.28 -10.04 -3.99
N PRO A 13 34.53 -9.68 -3.68
CA PRO A 13 35.51 -10.65 -3.21
C PRO A 13 35.08 -11.19 -1.83
N ASN A 14 35.10 -12.52 -1.66
CA ASN A 14 34.91 -13.14 -0.36
C ASN A 14 36.24 -13.22 0.41
N ARG A 15 36.16 -13.25 1.74
CA ARG A 15 37.31 -13.40 2.63
C ARG A 15 37.95 -14.77 2.36
N GLY A 16 39.15 -14.79 1.78
CA GLY A 16 39.89 -16.02 1.49
C GLY A 16 40.04 -16.40 0.01
N GLY A 17 39.62 -15.55 -0.93
CA GLY A 17 40.02 -15.68 -2.35
C GLY A 17 39.31 -16.77 -3.17
N PHE A 18 38.55 -17.68 -2.56
CA PHE A 18 37.76 -18.69 -3.26
C PHE A 18 36.25 -18.39 -3.21
N GLY A 19 35.66 -18.18 -4.39
CA GLY A 19 34.21 -18.00 -4.59
C GLY A 19 33.67 -16.70 -4.00
N GLY A 20 33.50 -15.66 -4.81
CA GLY A 20 32.89 -14.38 -4.40
C GLY A 20 31.37 -14.35 -4.59
N GLN A 21 30.73 -13.32 -4.01
CA GLN A 21 29.29 -13.12 -4.11
C GLN A 21 28.96 -12.24 -5.32
N ARG A 22 28.07 -12.71 -6.20
CA ARG A 22 27.60 -11.95 -7.37
C ARG A 22 26.42 -11.06 -6.96
N PHE A 23 26.55 -9.76 -7.16
CA PHE A 23 25.48 -8.78 -7.06
C PHE A 23 25.03 -8.36 -8.46
N ARG A 24 23.74 -8.47 -8.74
CA ARG A 24 23.17 -8.01 -10.01
C ARG A 24 23.17 -6.48 -10.04
N LYS A 25 23.23 -5.90 -11.24
CA LYS A 25 22.99 -4.47 -11.44
C LYS A 25 21.65 -4.09 -10.82
N SER A 26 21.52 -2.86 -10.35
CA SER A 26 20.26 -2.26 -9.92
C SER A 26 19.38 -2.03 -11.14
N PRO A 27 18.33 -2.84 -11.38
CA PRO A 27 17.37 -2.53 -12.44
C PRO A 27 16.67 -1.22 -12.07
N ASP A 28 16.53 -0.31 -13.03
CA ASP A 28 15.72 0.92 -12.91
C ASP A 28 16.06 1.85 -11.73
N GLY A 29 17.26 1.68 -11.16
CA GLY A 29 17.73 2.47 -10.01
C GLY A 29 17.38 1.87 -8.64
N ASP A 30 16.83 0.66 -8.58
CA ASP A 30 16.48 0.03 -7.31
C ASP A 30 17.72 -0.31 -6.46
N PRO A 31 17.75 0.07 -5.18
CA PRO A 31 18.87 -0.23 -4.32
C PRO A 31 18.96 -1.72 -4.02
N VAL A 32 20.18 -2.26 -4.09
CA VAL A 32 20.51 -3.63 -3.70
C VAL A 32 21.11 -3.62 -2.31
N ASP A 33 20.75 -4.62 -1.50
CA ASP A 33 21.30 -4.79 -0.16
C ASP A 33 22.71 -5.38 -0.20
N ILE A 34 23.69 -4.61 0.29
CA ILE A 34 25.08 -5.02 0.36
C ILE A 34 25.55 -5.02 1.83
N PRO A 35 26.20 -6.09 2.30
CA PRO A 35 26.83 -6.13 3.62
C PRO A 35 27.86 -4.99 3.82
N ASN A 36 27.82 -4.32 4.96
CA ASN A 36 28.70 -3.16 5.25
C ASN A 36 30.19 -3.47 5.08
N ARG A 37 30.60 -4.71 5.40
CA ARG A 37 31.98 -5.21 5.22
C ARG A 37 32.48 -5.17 3.76
N LEU A 38 31.56 -5.17 2.79
CA LEU A 38 31.84 -5.17 1.36
C LEU A 38 31.84 -3.77 0.75
N LEU A 39 31.38 -2.74 1.48
CA LEU A 39 31.27 -1.37 0.96
C LEU A 39 32.62 -0.79 0.53
N LYS A 40 33.71 -1.17 1.21
CA LYS A 40 35.08 -0.75 0.85
C LYS A 40 35.57 -1.31 -0.50
N TYR A 41 34.91 -2.34 -1.03
CA TYR A 41 35.26 -2.97 -2.31
C TYR A 41 34.35 -2.52 -3.45
N LEU A 42 33.41 -1.61 -3.20
CA LEU A 42 32.48 -1.15 -4.21
C LEU A 42 33.21 -0.47 -5.38
N PRO A 43 32.72 -0.68 -6.61
CA PRO A 43 33.23 0.06 -7.76
C PRO A 43 32.89 1.55 -7.58
N LYS A 44 33.70 2.45 -8.14
CA LYS A 44 33.44 3.91 -8.12
C LYS A 44 32.10 4.31 -8.75
N THR A 45 31.52 3.42 -9.57
CA THR A 45 30.22 3.61 -10.22
C THR A 45 29.04 3.27 -9.31
N ALA A 46 29.28 2.65 -8.15
CA ALA A 46 28.24 2.36 -7.17
C ALA A 46 27.98 3.60 -6.30
N LYS A 47 26.71 3.82 -5.95
CA LYS A 47 26.30 4.87 -5.01
C LYS A 47 25.62 4.25 -3.80
N ILE A 48 26.08 4.60 -2.61
CA ILE A 48 25.41 4.25 -1.36
C ILE A 48 24.26 5.24 -1.19
N VAL A 49 23.08 4.74 -0.87
CA VAL A 49 21.87 5.54 -0.66
C VAL A 49 21.30 5.25 0.72
N ASP A 50 20.47 6.18 1.20
CA ASP A 50 19.78 6.04 2.47
C ASP A 50 18.74 4.92 2.42
N GLU A 51 18.31 4.46 3.60
CA GLU A 51 17.31 3.39 3.73
C GLU A 51 15.95 3.79 3.14
N ASP A 52 15.61 5.07 3.23
CA ASP A 52 14.37 5.65 2.70
C ASP A 52 14.46 6.07 1.22
N TYR A 53 15.52 5.67 0.51
CA TYR A 53 15.68 6.01 -0.89
C TYR A 53 14.55 5.41 -1.74
N VAL A 54 13.80 6.28 -2.40
CA VAL A 54 12.76 5.91 -3.37
C VAL A 54 13.32 6.07 -4.77
N ALA A 55 13.28 5.00 -5.57
CA ALA A 55 13.78 5.03 -6.94
C ALA A 55 12.95 6.01 -7.81
N PRO A 56 13.57 6.73 -8.77
CA PRO A 56 12.90 7.77 -9.55
C PRO A 56 11.68 7.27 -10.32
N HIS A 57 11.71 6.02 -10.80
CA HIS A 57 10.59 5.42 -11.52
C HIS A 57 9.37 5.19 -10.62
N VAL A 58 9.57 4.92 -9.32
CA VAL A 58 8.49 4.82 -8.33
C VAL A 58 7.85 6.18 -8.08
N ILE A 59 8.66 7.24 -8.03
CA ILE A 59 8.16 8.62 -7.92
C ILE A 59 7.33 8.99 -9.16
N ALA A 60 7.84 8.66 -10.35
CA ALA A 60 7.15 8.92 -11.62
C ALA A 60 5.83 8.15 -11.72
N ALA A 61 5.79 6.88 -11.32
CA ALA A 61 4.58 6.07 -11.30
C ALA A 61 3.50 6.70 -10.39
N LYS A 62 3.88 7.11 -9.18
CA LYS A 62 2.95 7.77 -8.24
C LYS A 62 2.42 9.11 -8.75
N GLN A 63 3.25 9.88 -9.45
CA GLN A 63 2.81 11.13 -10.07
C GLN A 63 1.84 10.90 -11.22
N GLN A 64 2.07 9.84 -12.02
CA GLN A 64 1.16 9.47 -13.10
C GLN A 64 -0.18 8.98 -12.54
N GLU A 65 -0.17 8.14 -11.50
CA GLU A 65 -1.40 7.70 -10.82
C GLU A 65 -2.21 8.88 -10.28
N ALA A 66 -1.55 9.88 -9.69
CA ALA A 66 -2.21 11.08 -9.22
C ALA A 66 -2.85 11.87 -10.39
N LYS A 67 -2.14 11.98 -11.52
CA LYS A 67 -2.62 12.64 -12.72
C LYS A 67 -3.80 11.89 -13.37
N ASP A 68 -3.74 10.57 -13.42
CA ASP A 68 -4.80 9.73 -13.98
C ASP A 68 -6.08 9.84 -13.12
N LEU A 69 -5.94 9.90 -11.80
CA LEU A 69 -7.06 10.15 -10.87
C LEU A 69 -7.72 11.51 -11.09
N ASP A 70 -6.93 12.55 -11.35
CA ASP A 70 -7.45 13.89 -11.67
C ASP A 70 -8.17 13.92 -13.03
N GLU A 71 -7.67 13.14 -14.00
CA GLU A 71 -8.31 13.01 -15.32
C GLU A 71 -9.64 12.26 -15.26
N PHE A 72 -9.76 11.21 -14.43
CA PHE A 72 -11.03 10.53 -14.19
C PHE A 72 -12.08 11.45 -13.55
N ARG A 73 -11.68 12.30 -12.59
CA ARG A 73 -12.60 13.27 -11.97
C ARG A 73 -13.12 14.29 -12.98
N ALA A 74 -12.28 14.70 -13.94
CA ALA A 74 -12.67 15.66 -14.97
C ALA A 74 -13.75 15.11 -15.94
N MET A 75 -13.76 13.80 -16.22
CA MET A 75 -14.78 13.16 -17.07
C MET A 75 -16.16 13.09 -16.40
N ASP A 76 -16.22 12.95 -15.08
CA ASP A 76 -17.48 12.93 -14.33
C ASP A 76 -18.17 14.32 -14.35
N ASP A 77 -17.40 15.39 -14.31
CA ASP A 77 -17.94 16.76 -14.40
C ASP A 77 -18.49 17.09 -15.80
N GLU A 78 -17.83 16.65 -16.87
CA GLU A 78 -18.35 16.84 -18.23
C GLU A 78 -19.61 16.02 -18.50
N THR A 79 -19.65 14.76 -18.07
CA THR A 79 -20.85 13.92 -18.25
C THR A 79 -22.03 14.46 -17.44
N THR A 80 -21.79 14.94 -16.22
CA THR A 80 -22.82 15.59 -15.40
C THR A 80 -23.35 16.86 -16.08
N LYS A 81 -22.48 17.71 -16.65
CA LYS A 81 -22.89 18.90 -17.41
C LYS A 81 -23.71 18.56 -18.66
N VAL A 82 -23.38 17.47 -19.36
CA VAL A 82 -24.14 17.00 -20.52
C VAL A 82 -25.53 16.50 -20.09
N LEU A 83 -25.62 15.76 -18.97
CA LEU A 83 -26.88 15.22 -18.46
C LEU A 83 -27.79 16.29 -17.83
N GLU A 84 -27.21 17.30 -17.18
CA GLU A 84 -27.90 18.50 -16.69
C GLU A 84 -28.46 19.32 -17.86
N LYS A 85 -27.64 19.56 -18.89
CA LYS A 85 -28.08 20.26 -20.11
C LYS A 85 -29.15 19.49 -20.89
N ALA A 86 -29.12 18.15 -20.83
CA ALA A 86 -30.15 17.28 -21.39
C ALA A 86 -31.44 17.23 -20.54
N GLY A 87 -31.46 17.85 -19.35
CA GLY A 87 -32.61 17.87 -18.45
C GLY A 87 -32.93 16.51 -17.81
N ILE A 88 -32.00 15.55 -17.89
CA ILE A 88 -32.17 14.19 -17.33
C ILE A 88 -31.96 14.19 -15.82
N ILE A 89 -31.15 15.14 -15.33
CA ILE A 89 -30.84 15.32 -13.92
C ILE A 89 -31.02 16.81 -13.60
N ASP A 90 -31.88 17.14 -12.63
CA ASP A 90 -31.99 18.49 -12.06
C ASP A 90 -31.09 18.57 -10.82
N THR A 91 -29.93 19.21 -10.97
CA THR A 91 -28.92 19.40 -9.92
C THR A 91 -29.47 20.19 -8.73
N LYS A 92 -30.56 20.95 -8.90
CA LYS A 92 -31.24 21.67 -7.81
C LYS A 92 -31.83 20.74 -6.74
N TYR A 93 -32.12 19.49 -7.08
CA TYR A 93 -32.76 18.51 -6.18
C TYR A 93 -31.92 17.27 -5.93
N ASN A 94 -30.68 17.20 -6.42
CA ASN A 94 -29.79 16.07 -6.16
C ASN A 94 -28.98 16.33 -4.89
N PRO A 95 -29.30 15.71 -3.74
CA PRO A 95 -28.67 16.03 -2.45
C PRO A 95 -27.19 15.62 -2.37
N PHE A 96 -26.64 14.98 -3.40
CA PHE A 96 -25.28 14.46 -3.44
C PHE A 96 -24.32 15.23 -4.34
N VAL A 97 -24.79 16.19 -5.15
CA VAL A 97 -23.94 16.97 -6.07
C VAL A 97 -23.83 18.40 -5.54
N GLY A 98 -22.65 18.76 -5.03
CA GLY A 98 -22.35 20.14 -4.60
C GLY A 98 -22.00 20.36 -3.14
N LYS A 99 -21.82 19.32 -2.32
CA LYS A 99 -21.04 19.48 -1.08
C LYS A 99 -19.59 19.17 -1.40
N GLU A 100 -18.83 20.23 -1.67
CA GLU A 100 -17.45 20.28 -1.21
C GLU A 100 -17.40 19.61 0.18
N ALA A 101 -16.44 18.73 0.37
CA ALA A 101 -16.17 18.16 1.68
C ALA A 101 -15.71 19.28 2.61
N THR A 102 -16.64 20.06 3.14
CA THR A 102 -16.44 20.81 4.37
C THR A 102 -16.34 19.76 5.46
N ALA A 103 -15.12 19.29 5.69
CA ALA A 103 -14.68 18.89 7.01
C ALA A 103 -14.97 20.09 7.92
N ASP A 104 -16.11 20.05 8.61
CA ASP A 104 -16.57 20.90 9.72
C ASP A 104 -18.10 20.93 9.69
N ALA A 105 -18.71 19.81 10.07
CA ALA A 105 -20.10 19.78 10.49
C ALA A 105 -20.18 18.85 11.70
N ASP A 106 -20.21 19.46 12.87
CA ASP A 106 -20.67 18.87 14.12
C ASP A 106 -22.03 18.19 13.88
N VAL A 107 -22.03 16.85 13.80
CA VAL A 107 -23.27 16.05 13.81
C VAL A 107 -23.38 15.42 15.19
N GLU A 108 -23.84 16.23 16.14
CA GLU A 108 -24.49 15.73 17.35
C GLU A 108 -25.85 15.15 16.96
N ASP A 109 -25.90 13.89 16.54
CA ASP A 109 -27.15 13.12 16.53
C ASP A 109 -26.96 11.82 17.34
N PRO A 110 -27.37 11.80 18.62
CA PRO A 110 -27.07 10.71 19.57
C PRO A 110 -27.71 9.35 19.21
N ALA A 111 -28.53 9.30 18.16
CA ALA A 111 -29.15 8.07 17.67
C ALA A 111 -28.26 7.28 16.69
N GLU A 112 -27.30 7.92 16.01
CA GLU A 112 -26.42 7.24 15.05
C GLU A 112 -25.20 6.57 15.71
N GLU A 113 -24.66 7.14 16.78
CA GLU A 113 -23.56 6.53 17.56
C GLU A 113 -23.96 5.19 18.20
N ALA A 114 -25.22 5.06 18.62
CA ALA A 114 -25.74 3.83 19.22
C ALA A 114 -25.80 2.65 18.22
N LYS A 115 -26.15 2.92 16.95
CA LYS A 115 -26.21 1.88 15.90
C LYS A 115 -24.83 1.43 15.45
N ILE A 116 -23.84 2.31 15.51
CA ILE A 116 -22.45 2.01 15.17
C ILE A 116 -21.81 1.14 16.26
N SER A 117 -22.09 1.43 17.54
CA SER A 117 -21.63 0.62 18.67
C SER A 117 -22.23 -0.79 18.69
N GLN A 118 -23.48 -0.98 18.26
CA GLN A 118 -24.12 -2.30 18.19
C GLN A 118 -23.48 -3.21 17.11
N ARG A 119 -23.20 -2.66 15.93
CA ARG A 119 -22.57 -3.42 14.82
C ARG A 119 -21.14 -3.86 15.14
N ALA A 120 -20.39 -3.05 15.89
CA ALA A 120 -19.05 -3.40 16.36
C ALA A 120 -19.09 -4.56 17.38
N GLN A 121 -20.05 -4.53 18.32
CA GLN A 121 -20.26 -5.60 19.29
C GLN A 121 -20.68 -6.92 18.63
N ASP A 122 -21.57 -6.87 17.62
CA ASP A 122 -22.00 -8.05 16.88
C ASP A 122 -20.85 -8.66 16.04
N ALA A 123 -20.00 -7.83 15.45
CA ALA A 123 -18.82 -8.28 14.70
C ALA A 123 -17.79 -8.98 15.59
N ASP A 124 -17.53 -8.45 16.78
CA ASP A 124 -16.58 -9.03 17.72
C ASP A 124 -17.13 -10.30 18.40
N ALA A 125 -18.44 -10.37 18.66
CA ALA A 125 -19.10 -11.59 19.13
C ALA A 125 -19.00 -12.71 18.08
N ALA A 126 -19.16 -12.41 16.80
CA ALA A 126 -19.00 -13.39 15.72
C ALA A 126 -17.54 -13.88 15.59
N ARG A 127 -16.55 -13.00 15.79
CA ARG A 127 -15.12 -13.37 15.77
C ARG A 127 -14.76 -14.31 16.93
N LYS A 128 -15.26 -14.06 18.14
CA LYS A 128 -15.03 -14.94 19.31
C LYS A 128 -15.61 -16.34 19.10
N LYS A 129 -16.85 -16.44 18.61
CA LYS A 129 -17.48 -17.73 18.29
C LYS A 129 -16.71 -18.53 17.23
N ARG A 130 -16.18 -17.85 16.20
CA ARG A 130 -15.34 -18.48 15.17
C ARG A 130 -14.01 -18.98 15.73
N ALA A 131 -13.38 -18.23 16.63
CA ALA A 131 -12.12 -18.62 17.27
C ALA A 131 -12.30 -19.83 18.22
N GLU A 132 -13.38 -19.86 18.98
CA GLU A 132 -13.71 -21.00 19.87
C GLU A 132 -13.99 -22.27 19.08
N PHE A 133 -14.73 -22.16 17.97
CA PHE A 133 -14.98 -23.30 17.09
C PHE A 133 -13.70 -23.84 16.45
N ARG A 134 -12.79 -22.95 16.02
CA ARG A 134 -11.48 -23.36 15.49
C ARG A 134 -10.65 -24.07 16.55
N LYS A 135 -10.61 -23.56 17.78
CA LYS A 135 -9.88 -24.19 18.89
C LYS A 135 -10.45 -25.56 19.28
N ALA A 136 -11.76 -25.72 19.25
CA ALA A 136 -12.41 -27.02 19.49
C ALA A 136 -12.07 -28.05 18.40
N GLN A 137 -12.11 -27.64 17.12
CA GLN A 137 -11.73 -28.51 16.01
C GLN A 137 -10.24 -28.88 16.01
N GLU A 138 -9.36 -27.97 16.42
CA GLU A 138 -7.92 -28.25 16.55
C GLU A 138 -7.63 -29.24 17.70
N ALA A 139 -8.40 -29.17 18.80
CA ALA A 139 -8.31 -30.15 19.88
C ALA A 139 -8.81 -31.55 19.44
N GLU A 140 -9.93 -31.62 18.71
CA GLU A 140 -10.43 -32.88 18.15
C GLU A 140 -9.46 -33.50 17.13
N ARG A 141 -8.83 -32.69 16.28
CA ARG A 141 -7.80 -33.15 15.34
C ARG A 141 -6.55 -33.68 16.06
N ASN A 142 -6.12 -33.03 17.14
CA ASN A 142 -4.98 -33.49 17.93
C ASN A 142 -5.29 -34.76 18.73
N ALA A 143 -6.54 -34.96 19.17
CA ALA A 143 -6.97 -36.21 19.79
C ALA A 143 -7.01 -37.37 18.78
N SER A 144 -7.55 -37.14 17.58
CA SER A 144 -7.66 -38.15 16.52
C SER A 144 -6.33 -38.58 15.88
N ASN A 145 -5.25 -37.78 16.01
CA ASN A 145 -3.92 -38.12 15.49
C ASN A 145 -3.04 -38.88 16.51
N LYS A 146 -3.58 -39.20 17.69
CA LYS A 146 -2.86 -39.85 18.80
C LYS A 146 -3.33 -41.29 19.07
N ASP A 147 -4.45 -41.72 18.49
CA ASP A 147 -4.90 -43.11 18.40
C ASP A 147 -4.34 -43.77 17.13
#